data_AF-A0A2T4CU23-F1
#
_entry.id   AF-A0A2T4CU23-F1
#
_cell.length_a   1.000
_cell.length_b   1.000
_cell.length_c   1.000
_cell.angle_alpha   90.00
_cell.angle_beta   90.00
_cell.angle_gamma   90.00
#
_symmetry.space_group_name_H-M   'P 1'
#
loop_
_entity.id
_entity.type
_entity.pdbx_description
1 polymer ?
#
loop_
_entity_poly.entity_id
_entity_poly.type
_entity_poly.pdbx_seq_one_letter_code
_entity_poly.pdbx_strand_id
1 'polypeptide(L)'
;PASEVILNADRDLYQAKLAQLNILSGQSNAADEEEINRQENIQQVAARYAEYREYLKEFPEISGDPAVFNQAYQEWVASSDALVQAYDNGLSLNLLKQTEDQEFAELRDILDKSGEAVINGFEVIEKQLAADIRTKMTITFIAVAIVLIIAMIFSYLIPKKLTNDINYLVKRINEIASGDGDLTARIDVSSKDEFGNLAQAFNVFVSNLQDLIKNILSQVANLGNLTASLSDASVHTKDINDKLNLSTESIVSAVHEMTLANKEMAQVATNSASEADQTAGLADRGMAVVRTSNEKIAALIRNMDLVLNSSQELETNSNNIVTVLEVIRGVAEQTNLLALNAAIEAARAGEHGRGFAVVADEVRTLATRTQQSTNDIDEIIQKLQLSVGASSKAISEGKVNADETANTFVEA
;
A
#
# COMPACT_ATOMS: atom_id res chain seq x y z
N PRO A 1 46.16 75.89 68.61
CA PRO A 1 45.71 75.88 70.03
C PRO A 1 46.83 75.50 71.01
N ALA A 2 47.33 74.24 71.03
CA ALA A 2 48.36 73.82 71.99
C ALA A 2 49.67 74.63 71.90
N SER A 3 50.20 74.84 70.69
CA SER A 3 51.41 75.64 70.45
C SER A 3 51.25 77.13 70.84
N GLU A 4 50.05 77.68 70.73
CA GLU A 4 49.77 79.06 71.12
C GLU A 4 49.69 79.21 72.65
N VAL A 5 49.09 78.23 73.32
CA VAL A 5 48.96 78.22 74.78
C VAL A 5 50.30 78.04 75.48
N ILE A 6 51.18 77.18 74.97
CA ILE A 6 52.52 77.01 75.56
C ILE A 6 53.43 78.23 75.33
N LEU A 7 53.27 78.93 74.19
CA LEU A 7 53.96 80.19 73.93
C LEU A 7 53.45 81.32 74.85
N ASN A 8 52.15 81.32 75.17
CA ASN A 8 51.62 82.19 76.21
C ASN A 8 52.16 81.82 77.59
N ALA A 9 52.34 80.53 77.92
CA ALA A 9 52.97 80.11 79.16
C ALA A 9 54.41 80.63 79.29
N ASP A 10 55.23 80.56 78.23
CA ASP A 10 56.59 81.11 78.21
C ASP A 10 56.57 82.64 78.37
N ARG A 11 55.62 83.32 77.71
CA ARG A 11 55.43 84.76 77.88
C ARG A 11 55.07 85.12 79.33
N ASP A 12 54.13 84.40 79.94
CA ASP A 12 53.67 84.68 81.31
C ASP A 12 54.81 84.36 82.32
N LEU A 13 55.62 83.33 82.06
CA LEU A 13 56.83 83.04 82.83
C LEU A 13 57.82 84.21 82.80
N TYR A 14 58.05 84.78 81.62
CA TYR A 14 58.86 85.99 81.47
C TYR A 14 58.28 87.21 82.16
N GLN A 15 56.96 87.42 82.11
CA GLN A 15 56.31 88.55 82.77
C GLN A 15 56.44 88.43 84.29
N ALA A 16 56.31 87.22 84.85
CA ALA A 16 56.57 86.98 86.26
C ALA A 16 58.02 87.29 86.64
N LYS A 17 59.00 86.86 85.83
CA LYS A 17 60.42 87.17 86.03
C LYS A 17 60.71 88.67 85.94
N LEU A 18 60.08 89.37 85.01
CA LEU A 18 60.22 90.82 84.85
C LEU A 18 59.66 91.56 86.07
N ALA A 19 58.49 91.16 86.54
CA ALA A 19 57.87 91.73 87.74
C ALA A 19 58.76 91.51 88.98
N GLN A 20 59.32 90.30 89.13
CA GLN A 20 60.30 90.02 90.18
C GLN A 20 61.54 90.94 90.10
N LEU A 21 62.11 91.13 88.92
CA LEU A 21 63.26 92.04 88.73
C LEU A 21 62.91 93.49 89.04
N ASN A 22 61.68 93.94 88.71
CA ASN A 22 61.19 95.27 89.06
C ASN A 22 61.14 95.47 90.58
N ILE A 23 60.63 94.48 91.33
CA ILE A 23 60.62 94.49 92.81
C ILE A 23 62.05 94.64 93.34
N LEU A 24 62.97 93.78 92.89
CA LEU A 24 64.36 93.73 93.37
C LEU A 24 65.20 94.97 93.01
N SER A 25 64.82 95.70 91.95
CA SER A 25 65.54 96.90 91.50
C SER A 25 65.14 98.17 92.24
N GLY A 26 64.02 98.16 92.96
CA GLY A 26 63.43 99.34 93.61
C GLY A 26 63.03 100.45 92.63
N GLN A 27 62.93 100.16 91.33
CA GLN A 27 62.62 101.14 90.29
C GLN A 27 61.12 101.44 90.13
N SER A 28 60.24 100.60 90.68
CA SER A 28 58.79 100.81 90.64
C SER A 28 58.29 101.52 91.90
N ASN A 29 57.50 102.59 91.74
CA ASN A 29 56.80 103.26 92.85
C ASN A 29 55.60 102.43 93.37
N ALA A 30 55.35 101.24 92.80
CA ALA A 30 54.22 100.36 93.11
C ALA A 30 54.67 98.90 93.31
N ALA A 31 55.50 98.65 94.35
CA ALA A 31 56.02 97.31 94.66
C ALA A 31 54.91 96.27 94.89
N ASP A 32 53.79 96.66 95.51
CA ASP A 32 52.62 95.79 95.72
C ASP A 32 51.96 95.35 94.39
N GLU A 33 51.96 96.23 93.39
CA GLU A 33 51.38 95.94 92.07
C GLU A 33 52.27 94.97 91.28
N GLU A 34 53.60 95.11 91.36
CA GLU A 34 54.54 94.17 90.77
C GLU A 34 54.48 92.79 91.44
N GLU A 35 54.25 92.70 92.76
CA GLU A 35 54.07 91.41 93.43
C GLU A 35 52.75 90.72 93.02
N ILE A 36 51.66 91.49 92.88
CA ILE A 36 50.40 90.96 92.31
C ILE A 36 50.64 90.44 90.89
N ASN A 37 51.27 91.24 90.03
CA ASN A 37 51.58 90.84 88.66
C ASN A 37 52.47 89.59 88.61
N ARG A 38 53.46 89.48 89.50
CA ARG A 38 54.32 88.30 89.60
C ARG A 38 53.51 87.05 89.94
N GLN A 39 52.69 87.10 90.99
CA GLN A 39 51.88 85.97 91.44
C GLN A 39 50.83 85.56 90.41
N GLU A 40 50.16 86.53 89.78
CA GLU A 40 49.19 86.26 88.71
C GLU A 40 49.85 85.57 87.51
N ASN A 41 51.00 86.09 87.05
CA ASN A 41 51.72 85.49 85.94
C ASN A 41 52.24 84.09 86.27
N ILE A 42 52.76 83.86 87.49
CA ILE A 42 53.15 82.53 87.99
C ILE A 42 51.98 81.54 87.86
N GLN A 43 50.81 81.90 88.37
CA GLN A 43 49.61 81.05 88.28
C GLN A 43 49.18 80.82 86.83
N GLN A 44 49.31 81.83 85.97
CA GLN A 44 49.02 81.70 84.55
C GLN A 44 49.95 80.71 83.85
N VAL A 45 51.24 80.62 84.20
CA VAL A 45 52.15 79.60 83.63
C VAL A 45 51.59 78.19 83.87
N ALA A 46 51.22 77.86 85.11
CA ALA A 46 50.66 76.54 85.44
C ALA A 46 49.30 76.30 84.76
N ALA A 47 48.42 77.30 84.73
CA ALA A 47 47.13 77.19 84.08
C ALA A 47 47.26 76.96 82.57
N ARG A 48 48.17 77.67 81.90
CA ARG A 48 48.47 77.51 80.48
C ARG A 48 49.11 76.16 80.19
N TYR A 49 50.03 75.70 81.04
CA TYR A 49 50.60 74.36 80.86
C TYR A 49 49.54 73.26 81.00
N ALA A 50 48.59 73.40 81.93
CA ALA A 50 47.47 72.46 82.05
C ALA A 50 46.55 72.47 80.80
N GLU A 51 46.25 73.65 80.25
CA GLU A 51 45.47 73.80 79.02
C GLU A 51 46.18 73.19 77.79
N TYR A 52 47.51 73.39 77.69
CA TYR A 52 48.36 72.74 76.68
C TYR A 52 48.24 71.21 76.73
N ARG A 53 48.29 70.63 77.94
CA ARG A 53 48.17 69.18 78.16
C ARG A 53 46.79 68.67 77.74
N GLU A 54 45.71 69.40 78.03
CA GLU A 54 44.36 68.99 77.67
C GLU A 54 44.17 68.98 76.14
N TYR A 55 44.73 69.98 75.43
CA TYR A 55 44.70 69.98 73.95
C TYR A 55 45.45 68.80 73.31
N LEU A 56 46.37 68.18 74.05
CA LEU A 56 47.19 67.07 73.57
C LEU A 56 46.84 65.74 74.26
N LYS A 57 45.66 65.62 74.85
CA LYS A 57 45.20 64.42 75.56
C LYS A 57 45.20 63.16 74.69
N GLU A 58 44.86 63.29 73.41
CA GLU A 58 44.91 62.19 72.43
C GLU A 58 46.32 61.95 71.87
N PHE A 59 47.28 62.83 72.18
CA PHE A 59 48.67 62.76 71.76
C PHE A 59 49.61 62.82 72.99
N PRO A 60 49.53 61.84 73.91
CA PRO A 60 50.31 61.83 75.15
C PRO A 60 51.83 61.82 74.89
N GLU A 61 52.25 61.32 73.73
CA GLU A 61 53.67 61.30 73.31
C GLU A 61 54.20 62.71 72.98
N ILE A 62 53.34 63.64 72.60
CA ILE A 62 53.71 65.04 72.26
C ILE A 62 53.78 65.90 73.52
N SER A 63 52.94 65.61 74.52
CA SER A 63 52.70 66.50 75.66
C SER A 63 53.63 66.31 76.86
N GLY A 64 54.66 65.47 76.73
CA GLY A 64 55.69 65.25 77.75
C GLY A 64 55.22 64.56 79.04
N ASP A 65 56.09 64.49 80.04
CA ASP A 65 55.73 64.04 81.39
C ASP A 65 55.35 65.25 82.26
N PRO A 66 54.10 65.33 82.77
CA PRO A 66 53.66 66.47 83.59
C PRO A 66 54.43 66.57 84.91
N ALA A 67 55.04 65.48 85.41
CA ALA A 67 55.83 65.51 86.63
C ALA A 67 57.06 66.42 86.49
N VAL A 68 57.68 66.44 85.30
CA VAL A 68 58.90 67.23 85.03
C VAL A 68 58.60 68.73 85.08
N PHE A 69 57.51 69.17 84.44
CA PHE A 69 57.07 70.56 84.52
C PHE A 69 56.65 70.93 85.94
N ASN A 70 55.84 70.09 86.60
CA ASN A 70 55.35 70.39 87.94
C ASN A 70 56.49 70.54 88.93
N GLN A 71 57.55 69.73 88.83
CA GLN A 71 58.73 69.85 89.66
C GLN A 71 59.46 71.17 89.42
N ALA A 72 59.87 71.44 88.17
CA ALA A 72 60.59 72.67 87.83
C ALA A 72 59.79 73.94 88.13
N TYR A 73 58.46 73.89 87.95
CA TYR A 73 57.56 74.97 88.31
C TYR A 73 57.56 75.22 89.82
N GLN A 74 57.45 74.18 90.64
CA GLN A 74 57.43 74.35 92.11
C GLN A 74 58.80 74.80 92.64
N GLU A 75 59.90 74.29 92.09
CA GLU A 75 61.26 74.72 92.43
C GLU A 75 61.44 76.22 92.13
N TRP A 76 61.14 76.63 90.89
CA TRP A 76 61.25 78.04 90.48
C TRP A 76 60.32 78.97 91.27
N VAL A 77 59.08 78.57 91.56
CA VAL A 77 58.18 79.39 92.38
C VAL A 77 58.75 79.56 93.80
N ALA A 78 59.27 78.49 94.39
CA ALA A 78 59.86 78.53 95.73
C ALA A 78 61.12 79.42 95.78
N SER A 79 62.01 79.32 94.79
CA SER A 79 63.19 80.18 94.72
C SER A 79 62.82 81.63 94.36
N SER A 80 61.78 81.83 93.56
CA SER A 80 61.24 83.15 93.22
C SER A 80 60.70 83.88 94.45
N ASP A 81 59.90 83.20 95.26
CA ASP A 81 59.37 83.71 96.53
C ASP A 81 60.48 83.94 97.55
N ALA A 82 61.44 83.02 97.66
CA ALA A 82 62.58 83.16 98.57
C ALA A 82 63.46 84.38 98.21
N LEU A 83 63.62 84.68 96.91
CA LEU A 83 64.39 85.82 96.44
C LEU A 83 63.71 87.16 96.79
N VAL A 84 62.38 87.25 96.60
CA VAL A 84 61.60 88.45 96.97
C VAL A 84 61.59 88.65 98.49
N GLN A 85 61.34 87.59 99.26
CA GLN A 85 61.37 87.66 100.73
C GLN A 85 62.76 88.03 101.26
N ALA A 86 63.83 87.53 100.65
CA ALA A 86 65.20 87.90 101.03
C ALA A 86 65.47 89.39 100.79
N TYR A 87 64.93 89.96 99.72
CA TYR A 87 65.03 91.39 99.41
C TYR A 87 64.28 92.24 100.44
N ASP A 88 63.03 91.87 100.74
CA ASP A 88 62.20 92.57 101.74
C ASP A 88 62.83 92.56 103.14
N ASN A 89 63.55 91.49 103.48
CA ASN A 89 64.27 91.34 104.75
C ASN A 89 65.70 91.91 104.74
N GLY A 90 66.15 92.53 103.63
CA GLY A 90 67.48 93.13 103.51
C GLY A 90 68.65 92.12 103.50
N LEU A 91 68.40 90.88 103.10
CA LEU A 91 69.38 89.79 103.02
C LEU A 91 70.18 89.82 101.70
N SER A 92 71.29 89.08 101.64
CA SER A 92 72.11 88.97 100.42
C SER A 92 71.42 88.13 99.35
N LEU A 93 71.29 88.68 98.14
CA LEU A 93 70.53 88.07 97.04
C LEU A 93 71.37 87.23 96.07
N ASN A 94 72.71 87.31 96.10
CA ASN A 94 73.55 86.79 95.01
C ASN A 94 73.36 85.29 94.74
N LEU A 95 73.34 84.46 95.79
CA LEU A 95 73.20 83.00 95.65
C LEU A 95 71.76 82.60 95.29
N LEU A 96 70.77 83.27 95.90
CA LEU A 96 69.35 83.03 95.62
C LEU A 96 69.01 83.41 94.17
N LYS A 97 69.54 84.54 93.69
CA LYS A 97 69.35 84.99 92.31
C LYS A 97 69.96 84.01 91.31
N GLN A 98 71.16 83.50 91.59
CA GLN A 98 71.78 82.51 90.71
C GLN A 98 70.96 81.21 90.64
N THR A 99 70.41 80.76 91.77
CA THR A 99 69.58 79.55 91.83
C THR A 99 68.27 79.75 91.07
N GLU A 100 67.60 80.87 91.31
CA GLU A 100 66.34 81.19 90.64
C GLU A 100 66.51 81.49 89.15
N ASP A 101 67.61 82.14 88.73
CA ASP A 101 67.95 82.31 87.30
C ASP A 101 68.15 80.95 86.60
N GLN A 102 68.74 79.96 87.30
CA GLN A 102 68.91 78.61 86.76
C GLN A 102 67.55 77.90 86.65
N GLU A 103 66.75 77.90 87.72
CA GLU A 103 65.44 77.23 87.74
C GLU A 103 64.45 77.89 86.75
N PHE A 104 64.54 79.21 86.57
CA PHE A 104 63.81 79.93 85.52
C PHE A 104 64.19 79.41 84.12
N ALA A 105 65.50 79.27 83.86
CA ALA A 105 65.98 78.78 82.58
C ALA A 105 65.57 77.31 82.33
N GLU A 106 65.57 76.48 83.37
CA GLU A 106 65.11 75.08 83.29
C GLU A 106 63.61 74.98 83.01
N LEU A 107 62.78 75.73 83.75
CA LEU A 107 61.34 75.77 83.51
C LEU A 107 61.01 76.30 82.10
N ARG A 108 61.74 77.31 81.66
CA ARG A 108 61.61 77.86 80.31
C ARG A 108 62.01 76.87 79.22
N ASP A 109 63.11 76.14 79.38
CA ASP A 109 63.54 75.10 78.44
C ASP A 109 62.48 73.99 78.30
N ILE A 110 61.77 73.66 79.39
CA ILE A 110 60.64 72.72 79.35
C ILE A 110 59.48 73.29 78.50
N LEU A 111 59.13 74.57 78.67
CA LEU A 111 58.07 75.22 77.88
C LEU A 111 58.45 75.33 76.40
N ASP A 112 59.70 75.67 76.08
CA ASP A 112 60.21 75.78 74.72
C ASP A 112 60.19 74.41 74.00
N LYS A 113 60.73 73.37 74.65
CA LYS A 113 60.65 71.99 74.14
C LYS A 113 59.23 71.48 73.99
N SER A 114 58.32 71.89 74.88
CA SER A 114 56.90 71.55 74.78
C SER A 114 56.24 72.21 73.56
N GLY A 115 56.67 73.42 73.20
CA GLY A 115 56.28 74.10 71.95
C GLY A 115 56.83 73.42 70.70
N GLU A 116 58.13 73.10 70.68
CA GLU A 116 58.76 72.38 69.57
C GLU A 116 58.15 70.99 69.37
N ALA A 117 57.87 70.27 70.45
CA ALA A 117 57.26 68.94 70.40
C ALA A 117 55.91 68.97 69.69
N VAL A 118 55.08 69.99 69.92
CA VAL A 118 53.79 70.16 69.22
C VAL A 118 54.01 70.35 67.73
N ILE A 119 54.91 71.25 67.34
CA ILE A 119 55.16 71.54 65.92
C ILE A 119 55.67 70.29 65.20
N ASN A 120 56.68 69.62 65.76
CA ASN A 120 57.28 68.42 65.19
C ASN A 120 56.29 67.23 65.17
N GLY A 121 55.51 67.06 66.24
CA GLY A 121 54.52 65.98 66.35
C GLY A 121 53.38 66.13 65.33
N PHE A 122 52.88 67.36 65.13
CA PHE A 122 51.88 67.63 64.09
C PHE A 122 52.43 67.35 62.67
N GLU A 123 53.68 67.71 62.39
CA GLU A 123 54.29 67.44 61.09
C GLU A 123 54.42 65.93 60.80
N VAL A 124 54.75 65.14 61.83
CA VAL A 124 54.81 63.66 61.72
C VAL A 124 53.42 63.07 61.48
N ILE A 125 52.40 63.51 62.24
CA ILE A 125 51.03 63.04 62.08
C ILE A 125 50.47 63.38 60.70
N GLU A 126 50.71 64.61 60.21
CA GLU A 126 50.28 65.03 58.87
C GLU A 126 50.91 64.15 57.78
N LYS A 127 52.22 63.87 57.89
CA LYS A 127 52.93 62.97 56.96
C LYS A 127 52.40 61.54 57.01
N GLN A 128 52.11 61.01 58.20
CA GLN A 128 51.53 59.66 58.35
C GLN A 128 50.13 59.59 57.75
N LEU A 129 49.26 60.56 58.03
CA LEU A 129 47.90 60.62 57.49
C LEU A 129 47.92 60.73 55.96
N ALA A 130 48.79 61.56 55.39
CA ALA A 130 48.96 61.68 53.94
C ALA A 130 49.44 60.36 53.31
N ALA A 131 50.36 59.64 53.97
CA ALA A 131 50.84 58.34 53.50
C ALA A 131 49.76 57.26 53.55
N ASP A 132 48.95 57.23 54.61
CA ASP A 132 47.82 56.30 54.75
C ASP A 132 46.73 56.57 53.69
N ILE A 133 46.36 57.84 53.48
CA ILE A 133 45.41 58.24 52.44
C ILE A 133 45.93 57.80 51.05
N ARG A 134 47.22 58.02 50.76
CA ARG A 134 47.83 57.60 49.48
C ARG A 134 47.81 56.08 49.32
N THR A 135 48.08 55.33 50.38
CA THR A 135 48.05 53.86 50.36
C THR A 135 46.63 53.35 50.12
N LYS A 136 45.63 53.89 50.81
CA LYS A 136 44.22 53.51 50.59
C LYS A 136 43.72 53.89 49.20
N MET A 137 44.07 55.07 48.69
CA MET A 137 43.76 55.45 47.30
C MET A 137 44.37 54.48 46.29
N THR A 138 45.64 54.08 46.49
CA THR A 138 46.33 53.13 45.62
C THR A 138 45.64 51.77 45.61
N ILE A 139 45.26 51.24 46.78
CA ILE A 139 44.53 49.98 46.90
C ILE A 139 43.18 50.06 46.18
N THR A 140 42.42 51.14 46.39
CA THR A 140 41.12 51.34 45.71
C THR A 140 41.28 51.42 44.19
N PHE A 141 42.28 52.14 43.69
CA PHE A 141 42.56 52.20 42.25
C PHE A 141 42.90 50.82 41.66
N ILE A 142 43.73 50.03 42.35
CA ILE A 142 44.07 48.67 41.92
C ILE A 142 42.82 47.78 41.90
N ALA A 143 41.98 47.86 42.95
CA ALA A 143 40.75 47.07 43.03
C ALA A 143 39.78 47.41 41.88
N VAL A 144 39.57 48.70 41.60
CA VAL A 144 38.74 49.16 40.47
C VAL A 144 39.32 48.70 39.14
N ALA A 145 40.64 48.82 38.95
CA ALA A 145 41.31 48.37 37.74
C ALA A 145 41.13 46.86 37.51
N ILE A 146 41.25 46.03 38.55
CA ILE A 146 41.04 44.58 38.46
C ILE A 146 39.60 44.27 38.05
N VAL A 147 38.60 44.93 38.66
CA VAL A 147 37.18 44.73 38.32
C VAL A 147 36.92 45.12 36.86
N LEU A 148 37.48 46.24 36.39
CA LEU A 148 37.35 46.66 34.99
C LEU A 148 38.01 45.67 34.02
N ILE A 149 39.18 45.14 34.35
CA ILE A 149 39.86 44.13 33.53
C ILE A 149 39.00 42.85 33.44
N ILE A 150 38.48 42.36 34.57
CA ILE A 150 37.60 41.18 34.60
C ILE A 150 36.35 41.42 33.76
N ALA A 151 35.69 42.58 33.92
CA ALA A 151 34.52 42.94 33.15
C ALA A 151 34.81 43.02 31.64
N MET A 152 35.98 43.53 31.25
CA MET A 152 36.41 43.61 29.85
C MET A 152 36.68 42.21 29.27
N ILE A 153 37.31 41.32 30.04
CA ILE A 153 37.56 39.92 29.65
C ILE A 153 36.24 39.20 29.40
N PHE A 154 35.28 39.27 30.34
CA PHE A 154 33.98 38.61 30.19
C PHE A 154 33.15 39.21 29.05
N SER A 155 33.13 40.54 28.92
CA SER A 155 32.42 41.23 27.83
C SER A 155 32.94 40.85 26.44
N TYR A 156 34.19 40.42 26.33
CA TYR A 156 34.77 39.98 25.06
C TYR A 156 34.64 38.46 24.85
N LEU A 157 34.97 37.64 25.85
CA LEU A 157 35.06 36.19 25.69
C LEU A 157 33.69 35.50 25.52
N ILE A 158 32.69 35.88 26.31
CA ILE A 158 31.37 35.23 26.27
C ILE A 158 30.68 35.43 24.92
N PRO A 159 30.51 36.68 24.41
CA PRO A 159 29.86 36.90 23.12
C PRO A 159 30.63 36.28 21.96
N LYS A 160 31.97 36.29 22.02
CA LYS A 160 32.82 35.68 20.98
C LYS A 160 32.62 34.17 20.90
N LYS A 161 32.60 33.47 22.04
CA LYS A 161 32.36 32.02 22.07
C LYS A 161 30.96 31.70 21.57
N LEU A 162 29.95 32.37 22.11
CA LEU A 162 28.54 32.14 21.75
C LEU A 162 28.27 32.38 20.26
N THR A 163 28.77 33.49 19.72
CA THR A 163 28.63 33.82 18.30
C THR A 163 29.35 32.81 17.41
N ASN A 164 30.52 32.31 17.81
CA ASN A 164 31.24 31.29 17.06
C ASN A 164 30.48 29.96 17.02
N ASP A 165 29.95 29.50 18.15
CA ASP A 165 29.20 28.23 18.24
C ASP A 165 27.90 28.31 17.42
N ILE A 166 27.18 29.43 17.49
CA ILE A 166 25.99 29.69 16.65
C ILE A 166 26.36 29.72 15.17
N ASN A 167 27.40 30.44 14.79
CA ASN A 167 27.81 30.53 13.39
C ASN A 167 28.29 29.18 12.84
N TYR A 168 28.92 28.34 13.67
CA TYR A 168 29.26 26.98 13.31
C TYR A 168 28.01 26.16 13.01
N LEU A 169 27.02 26.15 13.92
CA LEU A 169 25.78 25.41 13.69
C LEU A 169 25.03 25.91 12.46
N VAL A 170 24.87 27.23 12.30
CA VAL A 170 24.23 27.84 11.13
C VAL A 170 24.95 27.46 9.85
N LYS A 171 26.28 27.51 9.83
CA LYS A 171 27.07 27.11 8.67
C LYS A 171 26.85 25.64 8.32
N ARG A 172 26.89 24.74 9.30
CA ARG A 172 26.68 23.29 9.08
C ARG A 172 25.27 22.98 8.62
N ILE A 173 24.26 23.64 9.20
CA ILE A 173 22.86 23.50 8.78
C ILE A 173 22.71 24.02 7.35
N ASN A 174 23.29 25.18 7.02
CA ASN A 174 23.26 25.71 5.66
C ASN A 174 24.02 24.82 4.67
N GLU A 175 25.15 24.23 5.04
CA GLU A 175 25.85 23.25 4.18
C GLU A 175 24.96 22.04 3.87
N ILE A 176 24.22 21.54 4.86
CA ILE A 176 23.30 20.41 4.70
C ILE A 176 22.05 20.80 3.91
N ALA A 177 21.52 22.01 4.13
CA ALA A 177 20.28 22.49 3.50
C ALA A 177 20.49 23.11 2.10
N SER A 178 21.66 23.70 1.85
CA SER A 178 21.99 24.45 0.62
C SER A 178 22.92 23.67 -0.32
N GLY A 179 23.54 22.58 0.14
CA GLY A 179 24.20 21.62 -0.74
C GLY A 179 23.19 20.88 -1.62
N ASP A 180 23.64 19.89 -2.41
CA ASP A 180 22.81 18.94 -3.19
C ASP A 180 21.86 18.08 -2.32
N GLY A 181 21.57 18.51 -1.08
CA GLY A 181 20.82 17.75 -0.10
C GLY A 181 21.62 16.56 0.43
N ASP A 182 22.93 16.71 0.63
CA ASP A 182 23.77 15.66 1.22
C ASP A 182 23.39 15.42 2.69
N LEU A 183 22.39 14.58 2.88
CA LEU A 183 21.90 14.17 4.19
C LEU A 183 22.88 13.21 4.89
N THR A 184 24.02 12.85 4.30
CA THR A 184 25.04 12.02 4.98
C THR A 184 25.89 12.83 5.95
N ALA A 185 25.98 14.14 5.75
CA ALA A 185 26.68 15.04 6.64
C ALA A 185 26.01 15.10 8.04
N ARG A 186 26.85 15.32 9.06
CA ARG A 186 26.45 15.44 10.46
C ARG A 186 27.12 16.66 11.09
N ILE A 187 26.46 17.19 12.11
CA ILE A 187 27.02 18.22 12.99
C ILE A 187 27.81 17.52 14.10
N ASP A 188 29.03 17.97 14.37
CA ASP A 188 29.83 17.42 15.46
C ASP A 188 29.23 17.78 16.83
N VAL A 189 29.18 16.81 17.74
CA VAL A 189 28.60 16.95 19.08
C VAL A 189 29.74 16.98 20.10
N SER A 190 30.57 18.02 20.02
CA SER A 190 31.74 18.19 20.90
C SER A 190 31.42 18.97 22.18
N SER A 191 30.35 19.76 22.19
CA SER A 191 29.89 20.49 23.39
C SER A 191 28.93 19.68 24.25
N LYS A 192 28.95 19.91 25.56
CA LYS A 192 28.04 19.29 26.55
C LYS A 192 26.97 20.25 27.08
N ASP A 193 26.78 21.38 26.38
CA ASP A 193 25.78 22.40 26.69
C ASP A 193 24.57 22.30 25.73
N GLU A 194 23.74 23.33 25.72
CA GLU A 194 22.55 23.43 24.90
C GLU A 194 22.85 23.32 23.39
N PHE A 195 24.03 23.74 22.94
CA PHE A 195 24.44 23.65 21.53
C PHE A 195 24.78 22.22 21.12
N GLY A 196 25.37 21.44 22.03
CA GLY A 196 25.58 20.01 21.84
C GLY A 196 24.25 19.25 21.70
N ASN A 197 23.29 19.54 22.58
CA ASN A 197 21.94 18.96 22.51
C ASN A 197 21.22 19.32 21.20
N LEU A 198 21.35 20.57 20.73
CA LEU A 198 20.78 21.02 19.46
C LEU A 198 21.41 20.28 18.26
N ALA A 199 22.74 20.13 18.25
CA ALA A 199 23.45 19.36 17.23
C ALA A 199 22.98 17.90 17.18
N GLN A 200 22.79 17.27 18.35
CA GLN A 200 22.28 15.90 18.44
C GLN A 200 20.85 15.78 17.91
N ALA A 201 19.95 16.67 18.33
CA ALA A 201 18.56 16.68 17.86
C ALA A 201 18.49 16.89 16.33
N PHE A 202 19.33 17.77 15.79
CA PHE A 202 19.43 17.98 14.35
C PHE A 202 19.91 16.73 13.61
N ASN A 203 20.94 16.04 14.13
CA ASN A 203 21.43 14.79 13.53
C ASN A 203 20.36 13.68 13.52
N VAL A 204 19.54 13.57 14.57
CA VAL A 204 18.39 12.65 14.61
C VAL A 204 17.36 13.01 13.54
N PHE A 205 17.03 14.30 13.40
CA PHE A 205 16.13 14.78 12.35
C PHE A 205 16.64 14.42 10.94
N VAL A 206 17.92 14.64 10.66
CA VAL A 206 18.54 14.26 9.38
C VAL A 206 18.50 12.75 9.15
N SER A 207 18.73 11.94 10.19
CA SER A 207 18.62 10.47 10.09
C SER A 207 17.21 10.03 9.68
N ASN A 208 16.18 10.60 10.29
CA ASN A 208 14.80 10.30 9.96
C ASN A 208 14.45 10.70 8.52
N LEU A 209 14.98 11.84 8.05
CA LEU A 209 14.83 12.25 6.64
C LEU A 209 15.52 11.27 5.69
N GLN A 210 16.73 10.80 6.02
CA GLN A 210 17.42 9.80 5.19
C GLN A 210 16.61 8.51 5.06
N ASP A 211 16.04 8.01 6.16
CA ASP A 211 15.26 6.78 6.14
C ASP A 211 13.94 6.96 5.39
N LEU A 212 13.31 8.14 5.50
CA LEU A 212 12.16 8.50 4.66
C LEU A 212 12.52 8.47 3.17
N ILE A 213 13.64 9.09 2.78
CA ILE A 213 14.10 9.10 1.38
C ILE A 213 14.44 7.70 0.89
N LYS A 214 15.11 6.87 1.69
CA LYS A 214 15.38 5.45 1.34
C LYS A 214 14.09 4.68 1.09
N ASN A 215 13.09 4.85 1.96
CA ASN A 215 11.78 4.22 1.80
C ASN A 215 11.08 4.69 0.52
N ILE A 216 11.13 6.00 0.21
CA ILE A 216 10.59 6.54 -1.04
C ILE A 216 11.30 5.93 -2.25
N LEU A 217 12.63 5.89 -2.26
CA LEU A 217 13.41 5.29 -3.36
C LEU A 217 13.08 3.81 -3.56
N SER A 218 12.93 3.05 -2.46
CA SER A 218 12.50 1.66 -2.52
C SER A 218 11.09 1.51 -3.10
N GLN A 219 10.16 2.40 -2.73
CA GLN A 219 8.80 2.37 -3.28
C GLN A 219 8.77 2.76 -4.77
N VAL A 220 9.59 3.73 -5.20
CA VAL A 220 9.74 4.10 -6.61
C VAL A 220 10.30 2.93 -7.43
N ALA A 221 11.30 2.21 -6.90
CA ALA A 221 11.84 1.01 -7.55
C ALA A 221 10.77 -0.09 -7.69
N ASN A 222 10.00 -0.34 -6.62
CA ASN A 222 8.88 -1.29 -6.65
C ASN A 222 7.80 -0.88 -7.67
N LEU A 223 7.47 0.41 -7.74
CA LEU A 223 6.52 0.94 -8.71
C LEU A 223 7.03 0.78 -10.15
N GLY A 224 8.33 0.97 -10.37
CA GLY A 224 8.99 0.72 -11.66
C GLY A 224 8.84 -0.75 -12.09
N ASN A 225 9.12 -1.68 -11.18
CA ASN A 225 8.95 -3.12 -11.44
C ASN A 225 7.49 -3.47 -11.74
N LEU A 226 6.53 -2.96 -10.96
CA LEU A 226 5.11 -3.18 -11.18
C LEU A 226 4.65 -2.64 -12.55
N THR A 227 5.15 -1.47 -12.93
CA THR A 227 4.84 -0.86 -14.23
C THR A 227 5.39 -1.70 -15.39
N ALA A 228 6.59 -2.26 -15.25
CA ALA A 228 7.15 -3.19 -16.23
C ALA A 228 6.30 -4.47 -16.35
N SER A 229 5.90 -5.06 -15.23
CA SER A 229 4.99 -6.22 -15.23
C SER A 229 3.62 -5.90 -15.84
N LEU A 230 3.07 -4.71 -15.59
CA LEU A 230 1.81 -4.27 -16.20
C LEU A 230 1.93 -4.08 -17.72
N SER A 231 3.06 -3.54 -18.19
CA SER A 231 3.36 -3.43 -19.61
C SER A 231 3.43 -4.80 -20.28
N ASP A 232 4.11 -5.76 -19.65
CA ASP A 232 4.22 -7.13 -20.15
C ASP A 232 2.84 -7.84 -20.20
N ALA A 233 2.06 -7.73 -19.12
CA ALA A 233 0.70 -8.23 -19.07
C ALA A 233 -0.21 -7.61 -20.14
N SER A 234 -0.02 -6.32 -20.45
CA SER A 234 -0.78 -5.62 -21.51
C SER A 234 -0.42 -6.15 -22.91
N VAL A 235 0.87 -6.41 -23.16
CA VAL A 235 1.32 -7.03 -24.42
C VAL A 235 0.77 -8.45 -24.56
N HIS A 236 0.83 -9.26 -23.50
CA HIS A 236 0.24 -10.60 -23.47
C HIS A 236 -1.28 -10.57 -23.70
N THR A 237 -1.99 -9.63 -23.08
CA THR A 237 -3.44 -9.47 -23.27
C THR A 237 -3.77 -9.12 -24.72
N LYS A 238 -2.95 -8.28 -25.36
CA LYS A 238 -3.12 -7.95 -26.79
C LYS A 238 -2.97 -9.20 -27.67
N ASP A 239 -1.92 -10.00 -27.47
CA ASP A 239 -1.71 -11.25 -28.22
C ASP A 239 -2.87 -12.24 -28.03
N ILE A 240 -3.39 -12.38 -26.81
CA ILE A 240 -4.58 -13.20 -26.54
C ILE A 240 -5.79 -12.68 -27.32
N ASN A 241 -6.00 -11.36 -27.35
CA ASN A 241 -7.13 -10.76 -28.05
C ASN A 241 -7.02 -10.96 -29.57
N ASP A 242 -5.82 -10.80 -30.14
CA ASP A 242 -5.58 -11.04 -31.56
C ASP A 242 -5.88 -12.52 -31.93
N LYS A 243 -5.47 -13.48 -31.09
CA LYS A 243 -5.79 -14.90 -31.25
C LYS A 243 -7.29 -15.20 -31.09
N LEU A 244 -7.96 -14.52 -30.15
CA LEU A 244 -9.39 -14.66 -29.94
C LEU A 244 -10.18 -14.15 -31.15
N ASN A 245 -9.77 -13.04 -31.75
CA ASN A 245 -10.38 -12.52 -32.97
C ASN A 245 -10.27 -13.52 -34.13
N LEU A 246 -9.08 -14.07 -34.38
CA LEU A 246 -8.88 -15.11 -35.41
C LEU A 246 -9.71 -16.38 -35.15
N SER A 247 -9.80 -16.79 -33.88
CA SER A 247 -10.63 -17.94 -33.49
C SER A 247 -12.11 -17.65 -33.71
N THR A 248 -12.55 -16.42 -33.43
CA THR A 248 -13.94 -15.99 -33.64
C THR A 248 -14.28 -15.97 -35.13
N GLU A 249 -13.40 -15.46 -36.00
CA GLU A 249 -13.58 -15.54 -37.46
C GLU A 249 -13.71 -16.98 -37.94
N SER A 250 -12.88 -17.89 -37.41
CA SER A 250 -12.95 -19.32 -37.73
C SER A 250 -14.27 -19.95 -37.28
N ILE A 251 -14.77 -19.61 -36.09
CA ILE A 251 -16.08 -20.06 -35.60
C ILE A 251 -17.19 -19.55 -36.51
N VAL A 252 -17.16 -18.29 -36.91
CA VAL A 252 -18.16 -17.71 -37.83
C VAL A 252 -18.17 -18.48 -39.16
N SER A 253 -16.99 -18.80 -39.72
CA SER A 253 -16.90 -19.60 -40.94
C SER A 253 -17.48 -21.01 -40.75
N ALA A 254 -17.13 -21.68 -39.64
CA ALA A 254 -17.64 -23.02 -39.34
C ALA A 254 -19.17 -23.03 -39.16
N VAL A 255 -19.73 -22.01 -38.50
CA VAL A 255 -21.19 -21.85 -38.37
C VAL A 255 -21.83 -21.59 -39.73
N HIS A 256 -21.19 -20.84 -40.62
CA HIS A 256 -21.66 -20.63 -41.98
C HIS A 256 -21.71 -21.94 -42.77
N GLU A 257 -20.63 -22.72 -42.77
CA GLU A 257 -20.57 -24.03 -43.41
C GLU A 257 -21.61 -25.00 -42.84
N MET A 258 -21.76 -25.04 -41.50
CA MET A 258 -22.76 -25.86 -40.84
C MET A 258 -24.19 -25.47 -41.24
N THR A 259 -24.46 -24.17 -41.41
CA THR A 259 -25.76 -23.68 -41.86
C THR A 259 -26.06 -24.13 -43.29
N LEU A 260 -25.08 -24.09 -44.18
CA LEU A 260 -25.20 -24.57 -45.55
C LEU A 260 -25.44 -26.10 -45.58
N ALA A 261 -24.65 -26.86 -44.83
CA ALA A 261 -24.79 -28.32 -44.73
C ALA A 261 -26.17 -28.71 -44.17
N ASN A 262 -26.67 -28.00 -43.16
CA ASN A 262 -27.99 -28.27 -42.60
C ASN A 262 -29.12 -27.96 -43.58
N LYS A 263 -28.98 -26.90 -44.40
CA LYS A 263 -29.93 -26.58 -45.47
C LYS A 263 -29.94 -27.66 -46.56
N GLU A 264 -28.76 -28.15 -46.95
CA GLU A 264 -28.64 -29.25 -47.90
C GLU A 264 -29.25 -30.54 -47.35
N MET A 265 -28.99 -30.87 -46.08
CA MET A 265 -29.58 -32.03 -45.40
C MET A 265 -31.12 -31.95 -45.34
N ALA A 266 -31.69 -30.77 -45.04
CA ALA A 266 -33.13 -30.57 -45.06
C ALA A 266 -33.72 -30.78 -46.46
N GLN A 267 -33.02 -30.34 -47.52
CA GLN A 267 -33.43 -30.56 -48.89
C GLN A 267 -33.38 -32.05 -49.26
N VAL A 268 -32.30 -32.75 -48.89
CA VAL A 268 -32.17 -34.20 -49.11
C VAL A 268 -33.29 -34.96 -48.40
N ALA A 269 -33.55 -34.65 -47.12
CA ALA A 269 -34.63 -35.29 -46.37
C ALA A 269 -36.01 -35.06 -47.00
N THR A 270 -36.27 -33.84 -47.49
CA THR A 270 -37.53 -33.50 -48.20
C THR A 270 -37.65 -34.29 -49.51
N ASN A 271 -36.57 -34.37 -50.29
CA ASN A 271 -36.55 -35.13 -51.54
C ASN A 271 -36.75 -36.62 -51.28
N SER A 272 -36.06 -37.20 -50.29
CA SER A 272 -36.21 -38.61 -49.91
C SER A 272 -37.62 -38.92 -49.40
N ALA A 273 -38.25 -38.03 -48.63
CA ALA A 273 -39.63 -38.19 -48.21
C ALA A 273 -40.61 -38.19 -49.40
N SER A 274 -40.40 -37.28 -50.36
CA SER A 274 -41.18 -37.23 -51.61
C SER A 274 -41.00 -38.51 -52.45
N GLU A 275 -39.78 -39.00 -52.59
CA GLU A 275 -39.49 -40.23 -53.34
C GLU A 275 -40.06 -41.48 -52.65
N ALA A 276 -40.04 -41.53 -51.31
CA ALA A 276 -40.69 -42.58 -50.55
C ALA A 276 -42.21 -42.59 -50.73
N ASP A 277 -42.86 -41.41 -50.73
CA ASP A 277 -44.30 -41.26 -50.99
C ASP A 277 -44.67 -41.70 -52.42
N GLN A 278 -43.86 -41.31 -53.40
CA GLN A 278 -44.02 -41.77 -54.79
C GLN A 278 -43.88 -43.29 -54.90
N THR A 279 -42.90 -43.87 -54.21
CA THR A 279 -42.67 -45.32 -54.20
C THR A 279 -43.83 -46.07 -53.55
N ALA A 280 -44.36 -45.56 -52.43
CA ALA A 280 -45.57 -46.11 -51.80
C ALA A 280 -46.77 -46.06 -52.75
N GLY A 281 -46.98 -44.93 -53.43
CA GLY A 281 -48.04 -44.79 -54.42
C GLY A 281 -47.88 -45.69 -55.65
N LEU A 282 -46.66 -46.06 -56.03
CA LEU A 282 -46.39 -47.06 -57.07
C LEU A 282 -46.64 -48.49 -56.58
N ALA A 283 -46.26 -48.80 -55.34
CA ALA A 283 -46.52 -50.09 -54.71
C ALA A 283 -48.03 -50.35 -54.57
N ASP A 284 -48.81 -49.36 -54.13
CA ASP A 284 -50.28 -49.46 -54.04
C ASP A 284 -50.92 -49.74 -55.41
N ARG A 285 -50.45 -49.06 -56.47
CA ARG A 285 -50.89 -49.35 -57.84
C ARG A 285 -50.51 -50.76 -58.28
N GLY A 286 -49.30 -51.21 -57.95
CA GLY A 286 -48.84 -52.58 -58.20
C GLY A 286 -49.75 -53.61 -57.53
N MET A 287 -50.07 -53.41 -56.26
CA MET A 287 -50.99 -54.27 -55.48
C MET A 287 -52.39 -54.30 -56.11
N ALA A 288 -52.91 -53.16 -56.58
CA ALA A 288 -54.20 -53.10 -57.25
C ALA A 288 -54.21 -53.91 -58.57
N VAL A 289 -53.13 -53.87 -59.34
CA VAL A 289 -52.96 -54.67 -60.56
C VAL A 289 -52.87 -56.16 -60.26
N VAL A 290 -52.11 -56.55 -59.23
CA VAL A 290 -52.00 -57.94 -58.76
C VAL A 290 -53.36 -58.48 -58.33
N ARG A 291 -54.10 -57.72 -57.50
CA ARG A 291 -55.45 -58.09 -57.08
C ARG A 291 -56.40 -58.30 -58.27
N THR A 292 -56.39 -57.35 -59.22
CA THR A 292 -57.20 -57.46 -60.44
C THR A 292 -56.83 -58.69 -61.25
N SER A 293 -55.53 -59.02 -61.33
CA SER A 293 -55.04 -60.20 -62.04
C SER A 293 -55.53 -61.49 -61.37
N ASN A 294 -55.48 -61.56 -60.04
CA ASN A 294 -56.00 -62.71 -59.29
C ASN A 294 -57.51 -62.91 -59.51
N GLU A 295 -58.31 -61.84 -59.50
CA GLU A 295 -59.74 -61.90 -59.81
C GLU A 295 -60.01 -62.45 -61.23
N LYS A 296 -59.18 -62.08 -62.22
CA LYS A 296 -59.28 -62.60 -63.59
C LYS A 296 -58.88 -64.06 -63.71
N ILE A 297 -57.87 -64.51 -62.97
CA ILE A 297 -57.45 -65.92 -62.95
C ILE A 297 -58.51 -66.78 -62.27
N ALA A 298 -59.09 -66.32 -61.14
CA ALA A 298 -60.20 -67.02 -60.50
C ALA A 298 -61.41 -67.18 -61.45
N ALA A 299 -61.70 -66.16 -62.27
CA ALA A 299 -62.73 -66.26 -63.30
C ALA A 299 -62.34 -67.24 -64.42
N LEU A 300 -61.07 -67.29 -64.82
CA LEU A 300 -60.55 -68.24 -65.81
C LEU A 300 -60.70 -69.69 -65.33
N ILE A 301 -60.35 -69.99 -64.08
CA ILE A 301 -60.50 -71.34 -63.48
C ILE A 301 -61.97 -71.79 -63.55
N ARG A 302 -62.91 -70.93 -63.17
CA ARG A 302 -64.36 -71.23 -63.28
C ARG A 302 -64.79 -71.50 -64.72
N ASN A 303 -64.28 -70.74 -65.68
CA ASN A 303 -64.57 -70.98 -67.09
C ASN A 303 -63.99 -72.32 -67.57
N MET A 304 -62.79 -72.69 -67.13
CA MET A 304 -62.20 -73.99 -67.45
C MET A 304 -63.02 -75.15 -66.88
N ASP A 305 -63.54 -75.04 -65.65
CA ASP A 305 -64.47 -76.03 -65.07
C ASP A 305 -65.74 -76.21 -65.92
N LEU A 306 -66.32 -75.12 -66.41
CA LEU A 306 -67.48 -75.17 -67.30
C LEU A 306 -67.17 -75.91 -68.61
N VAL A 307 -66.00 -75.65 -69.21
CA VAL A 307 -65.60 -76.30 -70.47
C VAL A 307 -65.26 -77.78 -70.24
N LEU A 308 -64.64 -78.15 -69.12
CA LEU A 308 -64.39 -79.56 -68.75
C LEU A 308 -65.69 -80.33 -68.59
N ASN A 309 -66.68 -79.76 -67.87
CA ASN A 309 -68.00 -80.38 -67.72
C ASN A 309 -68.70 -80.58 -69.09
N SER A 310 -68.65 -79.58 -69.97
CA SER A 310 -69.21 -79.69 -71.32
C SER A 310 -68.47 -80.73 -72.18
N SER A 311 -67.15 -80.86 -72.01
CA SER A 311 -66.35 -81.89 -72.68
C SER A 311 -66.70 -83.30 -72.21
N GLN A 312 -66.95 -83.48 -70.91
CA GLN A 312 -67.40 -84.76 -70.33
C GLN A 312 -68.80 -85.16 -70.83
N GLU A 313 -69.70 -84.18 -70.94
CA GLU A 313 -71.02 -84.39 -71.52
C GLU A 313 -70.92 -84.78 -73.01
N LEU A 314 -70.05 -84.13 -73.77
CA LEU A 314 -69.81 -84.45 -75.18
C LEU A 314 -69.19 -85.85 -75.36
N GLU A 315 -68.26 -86.25 -74.49
CA GLU A 315 -67.70 -87.62 -74.48
C GLU A 315 -68.80 -88.66 -74.21
N THR A 316 -69.65 -88.41 -73.22
CA THR A 316 -70.79 -89.28 -72.87
C THR A 316 -71.77 -89.41 -74.04
N ASN A 317 -72.12 -88.28 -74.66
CA ASN A 317 -73.00 -88.26 -75.84
C ASN A 317 -72.36 -89.00 -77.02
N SER A 318 -71.04 -88.89 -77.21
CA SER A 318 -70.31 -89.61 -78.25
C SER A 318 -70.35 -91.13 -78.03
N ASN A 319 -70.15 -91.60 -76.79
CA ASN A 319 -70.28 -93.02 -76.43
C ASN A 319 -71.70 -93.55 -76.67
N ASN A 320 -72.72 -92.74 -76.35
CA ASN A 320 -74.11 -93.08 -76.65
C ASN A 320 -74.33 -93.21 -78.17
N ILE A 321 -73.73 -92.34 -78.98
CA ILE A 321 -73.79 -92.44 -80.45
C ILE A 321 -73.12 -93.74 -80.92
N VAL A 322 -71.94 -94.11 -80.42
CA VAL A 322 -71.29 -95.40 -80.76
C VAL A 322 -72.22 -96.58 -80.47
N THR A 323 -72.85 -96.59 -79.30
CA THR A 323 -73.81 -97.66 -78.92
C THR A 323 -75.00 -97.73 -79.90
N VAL A 324 -75.53 -96.58 -80.33
CA VAL A 324 -76.59 -96.51 -81.33
C VAL A 324 -76.10 -96.99 -82.70
N LEU A 325 -74.87 -96.66 -83.10
CA LEU A 325 -74.26 -97.12 -84.34
C LEU A 325 -74.07 -98.65 -84.34
N GLU A 326 -73.66 -99.25 -83.23
CA GLU A 326 -73.57 -100.71 -83.10
C GLU A 326 -74.94 -101.39 -83.33
N VAL A 327 -76.01 -100.83 -82.77
CA VAL A 327 -77.38 -101.31 -83.02
C VAL A 327 -77.76 -101.15 -84.49
N ILE A 328 -77.50 -100.01 -85.11
CA ILE A 328 -77.79 -99.77 -86.55
C ILE A 328 -76.99 -100.74 -87.42
N ARG A 329 -75.71 -100.96 -87.10
CA ARG A 329 -74.84 -101.92 -87.79
C ARG A 329 -75.38 -103.34 -87.66
N GLY A 330 -75.82 -103.73 -86.46
CA GLY A 330 -76.48 -105.01 -86.22
C GLY A 330 -77.78 -105.18 -87.00
N VAL A 331 -78.62 -104.14 -87.05
CA VAL A 331 -79.85 -104.12 -87.87
C VAL A 331 -79.52 -104.22 -89.36
N ALA A 332 -78.51 -103.50 -89.84
CA ALA A 332 -78.07 -103.55 -91.24
C ALA A 332 -77.53 -104.93 -91.61
N GLU A 333 -76.75 -105.57 -90.73
CA GLU A 333 -76.24 -106.93 -90.92
C GLU A 333 -77.37 -107.98 -90.93
N GLN A 334 -78.31 -107.88 -89.99
CA GLN A 334 -79.52 -108.71 -89.99
C GLN A 334 -80.35 -108.51 -91.26
N THR A 335 -80.50 -107.26 -91.71
CA THR A 335 -81.24 -106.92 -92.94
C THR A 335 -80.51 -107.49 -94.17
N ASN A 336 -79.18 -107.43 -94.22
CA ASN A 336 -78.36 -108.01 -95.27
C ASN A 336 -78.50 -109.55 -95.32
N LEU A 337 -78.51 -110.22 -94.16
CA LEU A 337 -78.74 -111.67 -94.07
C LEU A 337 -80.17 -112.07 -94.46
N LEU A 338 -81.18 -111.31 -94.03
CA LEU A 338 -82.58 -111.50 -94.42
C LEU A 338 -82.75 -111.34 -95.94
N ALA A 339 -82.15 -110.30 -96.51
CA ALA A 339 -82.17 -110.03 -97.94
C ALA A 339 -81.44 -111.11 -98.74
N LEU A 340 -80.31 -111.63 -98.25
CA LEU A 340 -79.59 -112.74 -98.85
C LEU A 340 -80.45 -114.02 -98.87
N ASN A 341 -81.10 -114.36 -97.75
CA ASN A 341 -82.01 -115.50 -97.67
C ASN A 341 -83.21 -115.34 -98.63
N ALA A 342 -83.76 -114.13 -98.72
CA ALA A 342 -84.84 -113.82 -99.66
C ALA A 342 -84.40 -113.92 -101.13
N ALA A 343 -83.19 -113.46 -101.47
CA ALA A 343 -82.60 -113.58 -102.81
C ALA A 343 -82.36 -115.05 -103.21
N ILE A 344 -81.87 -115.87 -102.27
CA ILE A 344 -81.71 -117.32 -102.46
C ILE A 344 -83.05 -117.99 -102.75
N GLU A 345 -84.09 -117.72 -101.96
CA GLU A 345 -85.41 -118.34 -102.14
C GLU A 345 -86.12 -117.83 -103.41
N ALA A 346 -85.92 -116.56 -103.77
CA ALA A 346 -86.39 -116.00 -105.04
C ALA A 346 -85.70 -116.65 -106.26
N ALA A 347 -84.40 -116.96 -106.19
CA ALA A 347 -83.70 -117.73 -107.22
C ALA A 347 -84.22 -119.17 -107.31
N ARG A 348 -84.63 -119.76 -106.18
CA ARG A 348 -85.21 -121.11 -106.09
C ARG A 348 -86.59 -121.24 -106.75
N ALA A 349 -87.37 -120.17 -106.77
CA ALA A 349 -88.70 -120.10 -107.40
C ALA A 349 -88.68 -119.89 -108.93
N GLY A 350 -87.50 -119.76 -109.56
CA GLY A 350 -87.36 -119.64 -111.01
C GLY A 350 -88.03 -118.38 -111.60
N GLU A 351 -88.70 -118.50 -112.75
CA GLU A 351 -89.33 -117.37 -113.45
C GLU A 351 -90.41 -116.64 -112.62
N HIS A 352 -91.08 -117.31 -111.67
CA HIS A 352 -92.06 -116.68 -110.78
C HIS A 352 -91.42 -115.80 -109.69
N GLY A 353 -90.12 -115.95 -109.42
CA GLY A 353 -89.39 -115.25 -108.36
C GLY A 353 -88.63 -113.99 -108.80
N ARG A 354 -88.57 -113.68 -110.10
CA ARG A 354 -87.74 -112.56 -110.63
C ARG A 354 -88.03 -111.20 -109.99
N GLY A 355 -89.29 -110.85 -109.77
CA GLY A 355 -89.67 -109.59 -109.13
C GLY A 355 -89.18 -109.50 -107.67
N PHE A 356 -89.27 -110.61 -106.93
CA PHE A 356 -88.78 -110.69 -105.55
C PHE A 356 -87.25 -110.69 -105.48
N ALA A 357 -86.56 -111.31 -106.43
CA ALA A 357 -85.09 -111.30 -106.48
C ALA A 357 -84.52 -109.89 -106.63
N VAL A 358 -85.12 -109.05 -107.50
CA VAL A 358 -84.70 -107.64 -107.69
C VAL A 358 -84.89 -106.83 -106.42
N VAL A 359 -86.03 -106.98 -105.73
CA VAL A 359 -86.28 -106.28 -104.45
C VAL A 359 -85.30 -106.77 -103.37
N ALA A 360 -85.02 -108.07 -103.30
CA ALA A 360 -84.07 -108.63 -102.34
C ALA A 360 -82.64 -108.11 -102.56
N ASP A 361 -82.16 -108.01 -103.81
CA ASP A 361 -80.85 -107.43 -104.12
C ASP A 361 -80.80 -105.91 -103.84
N GLU A 362 -81.89 -105.18 -104.05
CA GLU A 362 -81.98 -103.75 -103.70
C GLU A 362 -81.92 -103.55 -102.17
N VAL A 363 -82.62 -104.38 -101.39
CA VAL A 363 -82.56 -104.36 -99.93
C VAL A 363 -81.17 -104.75 -99.43
N ARG A 364 -80.51 -105.73 -100.06
CA ARG A 364 -79.13 -106.14 -99.76
C ARG A 364 -78.13 -105.01 -100.01
N THR A 365 -78.29 -104.31 -101.13
CA THR A 365 -77.48 -103.15 -101.50
C THR A 365 -77.69 -102.01 -100.51
N LEU A 366 -78.94 -101.74 -100.11
CA LEU A 366 -79.27 -100.71 -99.12
C LEU A 366 -78.68 -101.05 -97.75
N ALA A 367 -78.79 -102.30 -97.31
CA ALA A 367 -78.21 -102.78 -96.05
C ALA A 367 -76.67 -102.66 -96.03
N THR A 368 -76.01 -103.02 -97.13
CA THR A 368 -74.55 -102.83 -97.30
C THR A 368 -74.17 -101.35 -97.25
N ARG A 369 -74.95 -100.48 -97.91
CA ARG A 369 -74.73 -99.03 -97.90
C ARG A 369 -74.94 -98.42 -96.51
N THR A 370 -75.96 -98.88 -95.77
CA THR A 370 -76.18 -98.49 -94.36
C THR A 370 -75.01 -98.93 -93.49
N GLN A 371 -74.52 -100.16 -93.66
CA GLN A 371 -73.36 -100.65 -92.90
C GLN A 371 -72.10 -99.83 -93.19
N GLN A 372 -71.84 -99.48 -94.45
CA GLN A 372 -70.74 -98.59 -94.82
C GLN A 372 -70.89 -97.20 -94.19
N SER A 373 -72.05 -96.56 -94.31
CA SER A 373 -72.28 -95.24 -93.68
C SER A 373 -72.17 -95.28 -92.15
N THR A 374 -72.54 -96.39 -91.53
CA THR A 374 -72.39 -96.57 -90.08
C THR A 374 -70.91 -96.66 -89.69
N ASN A 375 -70.07 -97.35 -90.49
CA ASN A 375 -68.62 -97.35 -90.30
C ASN A 375 -68.00 -95.96 -90.51
N ASP A 376 -68.43 -95.23 -91.55
CA ASP A 376 -67.92 -93.88 -91.81
C ASP A 376 -68.26 -92.91 -90.66
N ILE A 377 -69.47 -93.01 -90.07
CA ILE A 377 -69.86 -92.22 -88.90
C ILE A 377 -69.06 -92.67 -87.66
N ASP A 378 -68.85 -93.97 -87.47
CA ASP A 378 -68.03 -94.49 -86.37
C ASP A 378 -66.61 -93.92 -86.40
N GLU A 379 -65.97 -93.87 -87.58
CA GLU A 379 -64.66 -93.21 -87.74
C GLU A 379 -64.69 -91.72 -87.36
N ILE A 380 -65.75 -91.00 -87.71
CA ILE A 380 -65.92 -89.58 -87.35
C ILE A 380 -66.09 -89.43 -85.84
N ILE A 381 -66.88 -90.29 -85.20
CA ILE A 381 -67.10 -90.26 -83.75
C ILE A 381 -65.82 -90.63 -82.98
N GLN A 382 -65.04 -91.61 -83.45
CA GLN A 382 -63.73 -91.93 -82.88
C GLN A 382 -62.77 -90.73 -82.96
N LYS A 383 -62.72 -90.04 -84.12
CA LYS A 383 -61.93 -88.80 -84.26
C LYS A 383 -62.41 -87.69 -83.33
N LEU A 384 -63.73 -87.57 -83.15
CA LEU A 384 -64.32 -86.59 -82.24
C LEU A 384 -63.97 -86.91 -80.78
N GLN A 385 -64.08 -88.17 -80.34
CA GLN A 385 -63.67 -88.61 -79.00
C GLN A 385 -62.19 -88.32 -78.73
N LEU A 386 -61.30 -88.64 -79.67
CA LEU A 386 -59.87 -88.32 -79.56
C LEU A 386 -59.62 -86.81 -79.43
N SER A 387 -60.34 -85.99 -80.22
CA SER A 387 -60.19 -84.53 -80.19
C SER A 387 -60.73 -83.91 -78.90
N VAL A 388 -61.86 -84.42 -78.40
CA VAL A 388 -62.46 -84.00 -77.12
C VAL A 388 -61.57 -84.41 -75.95
N GLY A 389 -61.02 -85.63 -75.97
CA GLY A 389 -60.08 -86.10 -74.95
C GLY A 389 -58.80 -85.26 -74.92
N ALA A 390 -58.23 -84.95 -76.09
CA ALA A 390 -57.06 -84.06 -76.19
C ALA A 390 -57.37 -82.63 -75.67
N SER A 391 -58.54 -82.09 -76.01
CA SER A 391 -58.97 -80.76 -75.56
C SER A 391 -59.21 -80.73 -74.04
N SER A 392 -59.90 -81.74 -73.50
CA SER A 392 -60.13 -81.90 -72.06
C SER A 392 -58.82 -81.99 -71.29
N LYS A 393 -57.85 -82.76 -71.78
CA LYS A 393 -56.51 -82.84 -71.20
C LYS A 393 -55.80 -81.48 -71.19
N ALA A 394 -55.79 -80.76 -72.31
CA ALA A 394 -55.15 -79.44 -72.40
C ALA A 394 -55.82 -78.40 -71.47
N ILE A 395 -57.15 -78.45 -71.34
CA ILE A 395 -57.89 -77.58 -70.42
C ILE A 395 -57.60 -77.95 -68.97
N SER A 396 -57.52 -79.24 -68.65
CA SER A 396 -57.16 -79.71 -67.30
C SER A 396 -55.75 -79.27 -66.92
N GLU A 397 -54.77 -79.40 -67.82
CA GLU A 397 -53.41 -78.90 -67.60
C GLU A 397 -53.39 -77.37 -67.46
N GLY A 398 -54.15 -76.65 -68.31
CA GLY A 398 -54.32 -75.21 -68.20
C GLY A 398 -54.95 -74.77 -66.87
N LYS A 399 -55.90 -75.55 -66.35
CA LYS A 399 -56.54 -75.32 -65.05
C LYS A 399 -55.55 -75.49 -63.91
N VAL A 400 -54.77 -76.57 -63.89
CA VAL A 400 -53.73 -76.80 -62.87
C VAL A 400 -52.76 -75.62 -62.82
N ASN A 401 -52.27 -75.16 -63.98
CA ASN A 401 -51.37 -73.99 -64.05
C ASN A 401 -52.05 -72.70 -63.54
N ALA A 402 -53.33 -72.51 -63.84
CA ALA A 402 -54.09 -71.36 -63.36
C ALA A 402 -54.32 -71.42 -61.84
N ASP A 403 -54.60 -72.60 -61.28
CA ASP A 403 -54.73 -72.84 -59.84
C ASP A 403 -53.40 -72.59 -59.11
N GLU A 404 -52.28 -73.08 -59.65
CA GLU A 404 -50.94 -72.81 -59.11
C GLU A 404 -50.62 -71.30 -59.11
N THR A 405 -50.97 -70.62 -60.20
CA THR A 405 -50.79 -69.16 -60.30
C THR A 405 -51.67 -68.41 -59.29
N ALA A 406 -52.93 -68.84 -59.11
CA ALA A 406 -53.83 -68.26 -58.13
C ALA A 406 -53.33 -68.45 -56.68
N ASN A 407 -52.81 -69.63 -56.36
CA ASN A 407 -52.23 -69.92 -55.04
C ASN A 407 -50.98 -69.07 -54.77
N THR A 408 -50.15 -68.84 -55.78
CA THR A 408 -48.98 -67.95 -55.66
C THR A 408 -49.38 -66.53 -55.27
N PHE A 409 -50.52 -66.03 -55.75
CA PHE A 409 -51.07 -64.72 -55.36
C PHE A 409 -51.68 -64.67 -53.95
N VAL A 410 -51.94 -65.81 -53.31
CA VAL A 410 -52.46 -65.88 -51.94
C VAL A 410 -51.32 -65.97 -50.92
N GLU A 411 -50.18 -66.52 -51.31
CA GLU A 411 -48.98 -66.61 -50.48
C GLU A 411 -48.13 -65.31 -50.48
N ALA A 412 -48.25 -64.49 -51.52
CA ALA A 412 -47.60 -63.18 -51.67
C ALA A 412 -48.48 -62.05 -51.15
#